data_AF-A0A376BA47-F1
#
_entry.id   AF-A0A376BA47-F1
#
_cell.length_a   1.000
_cell.length_b   1.000
_cell.length_c   1.000
_cell.angle_alpha   90.00
_cell.angle_beta   90.00
_cell.angle_gamma   90.00
#
_symmetry.space_group_name_H-M   'P 1'
#
loop_
_entity.id
_entity.type
_entity.pdbx_description
1 polymer ?
#
loop_
_entity_poly.entity_id
_entity_poly.type
_entity_poly.pdbx_seq_one_letter_code
_entity_poly.pdbx_strand_id
1 'polypeptide(L)'
;MSHIRSLKNQLSLRINSFSSKSSQNALTSKNKTHLLISKGGNYSTIYSNTTRKVRADTKINSSTIVSSNPNPNNNPNNNTISDINNNSIKKYLNEPIKLIVVPISKDKIFLYYKHADSFLNINSKLIKYETILTKKATKFWNNMEKSSKNINRKIVGTVNRLLNRINWTENSLITIPSESYILKRVSSTENNMKITLQEYLRLKKQSTSANVATTTELKLNPIKVYYPGSLITPKQIVKDCNELWKDGLKQHQKNIITCLITLPLTLPLAILPIIPNIPGFYLLYRLYCNVKAYLGAKHLKTMCNEQNGFRFKFVDLKEYSAIFNESEHLQKKNFKLLDEETLARIVDKLEVQEIKGQLTKAIRQEKSLKENNTETKKKKTK
;
A
#
# COMPACT_ATOMS: atom_id res chain seq x y z
N MET A 1 -16.58 33.91 -13.77
CA MET A 1 -15.45 32.97 -13.52
C MET A 1 -14.61 33.26 -12.26
N SER A 2 -14.62 34.48 -11.70
CA SER A 2 -13.87 34.81 -10.46
C SER A 2 -14.46 34.16 -9.20
N HIS A 3 -15.79 34.02 -9.12
CA HIS A 3 -16.47 33.41 -7.96
C HIS A 3 -16.13 31.91 -7.74
N ILE A 4 -15.93 31.15 -8.82
CA ILE A 4 -15.56 29.73 -8.76
C ILE A 4 -14.10 29.56 -8.30
N ARG A 5 -13.20 30.49 -8.62
CA ARG A 5 -11.82 30.49 -8.10
C ARG A 5 -11.78 30.82 -6.62
N SER A 6 -12.62 31.76 -6.16
CA SER A 6 -12.72 32.11 -4.73
C SER A 6 -13.24 30.94 -3.88
N LEU A 7 -14.29 30.24 -4.34
CA LEU A 7 -14.81 29.03 -3.69
C LEU A 7 -13.79 27.88 -3.64
N LYS A 8 -12.99 27.68 -4.71
CA LYS A 8 -11.88 26.70 -4.71
C LYS A 8 -10.80 27.03 -3.67
N ASN A 9 -10.46 28.31 -3.51
CA ASN A 9 -9.45 28.73 -2.54
C ASN A 9 -9.95 28.63 -1.09
N GLN A 10 -11.21 28.98 -0.82
CA GLN A 10 -11.79 28.87 0.53
C GLN A 10 -11.97 27.40 0.97
N LEU A 11 -12.34 26.49 0.06
CA LEU A 11 -12.44 25.06 0.36
C LEU A 11 -11.05 24.43 0.61
N SER A 12 -10.02 24.87 -0.12
CA SER A 12 -8.62 24.45 0.12
C SER A 12 -8.14 24.82 1.53
N LEU A 13 -8.51 26.00 2.02
CA LEU A 13 -8.12 26.49 3.36
C LEU A 13 -8.85 25.75 4.50
N ARG A 14 -10.13 25.40 4.34
CA ARG A 14 -10.90 24.66 5.35
C ARG A 14 -10.47 23.20 5.54
N ILE A 15 -9.93 22.57 4.49
CA ILE A 15 -9.36 21.21 4.60
C ILE A 15 -8.10 21.22 5.49
N ASN A 16 -7.34 22.33 5.50
CA ASN A 16 -6.14 22.46 6.34
C ASN A 16 -6.47 22.75 7.83
N SER A 17 -7.60 23.36 8.15
CA SER A 17 -7.97 23.74 9.53
C SER A 17 -8.65 22.62 10.34
N PHE A 18 -9.22 21.61 9.68
CA PHE A 18 -9.86 20.47 10.36
C PHE A 18 -8.87 19.56 11.13
N SER A 19 -7.56 19.75 10.93
CA SER A 19 -6.51 18.95 11.56
C SER A 19 -6.13 19.38 12.99
N SER A 20 -6.58 20.52 13.51
CA SER A 20 -6.01 21.12 14.73
C SER A 20 -6.87 21.06 16.01
N LYS A 21 -8.14 20.64 15.95
CA LYS A 21 -9.04 20.66 17.12
C LYS A 21 -9.68 19.30 17.37
N SER A 22 -9.03 18.43 18.15
CA SER A 22 -9.76 17.53 19.08
C SER A 22 -8.80 16.77 19.98
N SER A 23 -8.55 17.24 21.20
CA SER A 23 -7.88 16.44 22.26
C SER A 23 -8.37 16.88 23.64
N GLN A 24 -9.50 16.34 24.11
CA GLN A 24 -9.77 16.13 25.54
C GLN A 24 -10.60 14.83 25.73
N ASN A 25 -10.31 14.13 26.83
CA ASN A 25 -11.06 13.08 27.56
C ASN A 25 -10.88 11.59 27.18
N ALA A 26 -10.08 10.90 28.03
CA ALA A 26 -10.32 9.68 28.87
C ALA A 26 -11.43 8.67 28.51
N LEU A 27 -11.44 7.37 28.86
CA LEU A 27 -10.51 6.30 29.29
C LEU A 27 -11.33 4.97 29.28
N THR A 28 -10.68 3.79 29.39
CA THR A 28 -11.20 2.41 29.70
C THR A 28 -11.83 1.57 28.55
N SER A 29 -11.22 0.44 28.12
CA SER A 29 -11.27 -0.99 28.61
C SER A 29 -12.47 -1.76 28.00
N LYS A 30 -12.47 -3.01 27.50
CA LYS A 30 -11.59 -4.21 27.40
C LYS A 30 -12.22 -5.21 26.41
N ASN A 31 -11.39 -6.10 25.84
CA ASN A 31 -11.60 -7.51 25.42
C ASN A 31 -12.75 -7.93 24.45
N LYS A 32 -12.73 -9.03 23.67
CA LYS A 32 -11.78 -9.85 22.86
C LYS A 32 -12.58 -11.12 22.50
N THR A 33 -12.75 -11.50 21.23
CA THR A 33 -12.97 -12.92 20.81
C THR A 33 -12.83 -13.09 19.29
N HIS A 34 -12.22 -14.21 18.89
CA HIS A 34 -11.91 -14.66 17.53
C HIS A 34 -12.97 -15.64 17.01
N LEU A 35 -13.22 -15.67 15.69
CA LEU A 35 -13.60 -16.89 14.96
C LEU A 35 -13.29 -16.77 13.45
N LEU A 36 -12.82 -17.86 12.86
CA LEU A 36 -12.42 -18.08 11.47
C LEU A 36 -13.63 -18.15 10.51
N ILE A 37 -13.42 -17.89 9.20
CA ILE A 37 -13.98 -18.63 8.03
C ILE A 37 -13.59 -17.95 6.71
N SER A 38 -13.15 -18.78 5.75
CA SER A 38 -12.68 -18.48 4.39
C SER A 38 -13.79 -18.29 3.33
N LYS A 39 -13.35 -17.80 2.16
CA LYS A 39 -13.97 -17.79 0.81
C LYS A 39 -14.99 -16.66 0.51
N GLY A 40 -14.59 -15.77 -0.42
CA GLY A 40 -15.38 -14.68 -1.02
C GLY A 40 -14.42 -13.60 -1.56
N GLY A 41 -14.76 -12.89 -2.63
CA GLY A 41 -13.81 -12.15 -3.48
C GLY A 41 -13.20 -10.91 -2.81
N ASN A 42 -11.87 -10.81 -2.87
CA ASN A 42 -11.06 -9.82 -2.17
C ASN A 42 -11.23 -8.38 -2.69
N TYR A 43 -12.13 -7.61 -2.07
CA TYR A 43 -12.03 -6.13 -1.99
C TYR A 43 -11.90 -5.63 -0.54
N SER A 44 -11.98 -6.52 0.45
CA SER A 44 -11.84 -6.22 1.89
C SER A 44 -10.38 -6.19 2.38
N THR A 45 -9.41 -6.57 1.56
CA THR A 45 -8.01 -6.76 1.97
C THR A 45 -7.24 -5.49 2.30
N ILE A 46 -7.78 -4.29 2.04
CA ILE A 46 -7.05 -3.05 2.40
C ILE A 46 -6.99 -2.83 3.93
N TYR A 47 -7.84 -3.49 4.73
CA TYR A 47 -7.96 -3.17 6.16
C TYR A 47 -8.04 -4.34 7.14
N SER A 48 -7.62 -5.54 6.74
CA SER A 48 -7.42 -6.64 7.70
C SER A 48 -5.94 -6.99 7.83
N ASN A 49 -5.21 -6.25 8.68
CA ASN A 49 -3.98 -6.77 9.27
C ASN A 49 -4.37 -7.88 10.26
N THR A 50 -4.52 -9.09 9.74
CA THR A 50 -4.74 -10.29 10.55
C THR A 50 -3.38 -10.81 10.96
N THR A 51 -3.02 -10.56 12.21
CA THR A 51 -1.85 -11.15 12.86
C THR A 51 -2.07 -12.64 13.10
N ARG A 52 -1.16 -13.48 12.58
CA ARG A 52 -0.96 -14.84 13.09
C ARG A 52 0.01 -14.72 14.26
N LYS A 53 -0.50 -14.87 15.49
CA LYS A 53 0.31 -14.89 16.71
C LYS A 53 1.02 -16.24 16.76
N VAL A 54 2.32 -16.29 16.43
CA VAL A 54 3.15 -17.48 16.69
C VAL A 54 3.34 -17.56 18.20
N ARG A 55 2.69 -18.56 18.80
CA ARG A 55 2.86 -18.93 20.20
C ARG A 55 4.10 -19.82 20.29
N ALA A 56 5.14 -19.34 20.97
CA ALA A 56 6.26 -20.16 21.38
C ALA A 56 5.82 -20.96 22.62
N ASP A 57 5.45 -22.21 22.42
CA ASP A 57 5.35 -23.18 23.50
C ASP A 57 6.64 -24.02 23.46
N THR A 58 7.66 -23.56 24.19
CA THR A 58 8.89 -24.32 24.45
C THR A 58 8.56 -25.38 25.49
N LYS A 59 8.27 -26.61 25.05
CA LYS A 59 8.39 -27.80 25.91
C LYS A 59 9.77 -28.41 25.67
N ILE A 60 10.58 -28.29 26.70
CA ILE A 60 11.84 -29.00 26.90
C ILE A 60 11.52 -30.49 26.97
N ASN A 61 12.02 -31.28 26.02
CA ASN A 61 12.20 -32.72 26.18
C ASN A 61 13.66 -33.05 25.87
N SER A 62 14.36 -33.44 26.92
CA SER A 62 15.72 -33.94 26.97
C SER A 62 15.77 -35.40 26.53
N SER A 63 16.79 -35.77 25.74
CA SER A 63 17.31 -37.14 25.41
C SER A 63 17.66 -37.14 23.91
N THR A 64 18.83 -37.48 23.38
CA THR A 64 19.91 -38.39 23.81
C THR A 64 21.18 -38.00 23.03
N ILE A 65 22.33 -38.08 23.68
CA ILE A 65 23.66 -37.94 23.09
C ILE A 65 23.94 -39.20 22.25
N VAL A 66 24.16 -39.05 20.95
CA VAL A 66 24.89 -40.05 20.14
C VAL A 66 25.93 -39.32 19.31
N SER A 67 27.18 -39.60 19.66
CA SER A 67 28.40 -39.20 18.98
C SER A 67 28.58 -40.03 17.71
N SER A 68 28.82 -39.37 16.57
CA SER A 68 29.46 -40.01 15.42
C SER A 68 30.21 -38.97 14.56
N ASN A 69 31.47 -39.31 14.31
CA ASN A 69 32.57 -38.56 13.66
C ASN A 69 32.27 -37.69 12.43
N PRO A 70 33.10 -36.66 12.16
CA PRO A 70 33.00 -35.83 10.96
C PRO A 70 33.63 -36.50 9.74
N ASN A 71 32.86 -36.58 8.65
CA ASN A 71 33.34 -36.98 7.33
C ASN A 71 33.90 -35.74 6.60
N PRO A 72 35.18 -35.70 6.19
CA PRO A 72 35.80 -34.51 5.61
C PRO A 72 35.67 -34.55 4.09
N ASN A 73 34.50 -34.20 3.55
CA ASN A 73 34.32 -33.92 2.12
C ASN A 73 33.04 -33.11 1.90
N ASN A 74 33.04 -31.84 2.28
CA ASN A 74 32.04 -30.87 1.81
C ASN A 74 32.76 -29.64 1.29
N ASN A 75 32.69 -29.49 -0.04
CA ASN A 75 33.10 -28.33 -0.80
C ASN A 75 32.44 -27.05 -0.20
N PRO A 76 33.21 -26.05 0.25
CA PRO A 76 32.70 -24.94 1.07
C PRO A 76 31.81 -23.94 0.31
N ASN A 77 31.68 -24.06 -1.02
CA ASN A 77 31.12 -23.00 -1.85
C ASN A 77 29.58 -23.05 -2.06
N ASN A 78 28.92 -24.17 -1.73
CA ASN A 78 27.47 -24.31 -1.97
C ASN A 78 26.61 -23.90 -0.76
N ASN A 79 27.13 -24.03 0.47
CA ASN A 79 26.37 -23.66 1.68
C ASN A 79 26.35 -22.12 1.90
N THR A 80 27.40 -21.41 1.49
CA THR A 80 27.50 -19.96 1.70
C THR A 80 26.47 -19.16 0.89
N ILE A 81 26.16 -19.59 -0.34
CA ILE A 81 25.22 -18.88 -1.21
C ILE A 81 23.78 -19.08 -0.73
N SER A 82 23.38 -20.29 -0.34
CA SER A 82 22.07 -20.54 0.26
C SER A 82 21.90 -19.80 1.59
N ASP A 83 22.95 -19.71 2.40
CA ASP A 83 22.91 -19.03 3.70
C ASP A 83 22.84 -17.49 3.57
N ILE A 84 23.58 -16.91 2.61
CA ILE A 84 23.51 -15.47 2.29
C ILE A 84 22.12 -15.10 1.74
N ASN A 85 21.56 -15.92 0.86
CA ASN A 85 20.24 -15.73 0.27
C ASN A 85 19.14 -15.82 1.34
N ASN A 86 19.18 -16.86 2.18
CA ASN A 86 18.27 -17.02 3.32
C ASN A 86 18.32 -15.83 4.30
N ASN A 87 19.47 -15.19 4.47
CA ASN A 87 19.58 -14.00 5.30
C ASN A 87 18.92 -12.76 4.65
N SER A 88 18.99 -12.66 3.31
CA SER A 88 18.42 -11.53 2.56
C SER A 88 16.88 -11.51 2.61
N ILE A 89 16.23 -12.66 2.43
CA ILE A 89 14.78 -12.79 2.53
C ILE A 89 14.29 -12.61 3.98
N LYS A 90 15.01 -13.16 4.97
CA LYS A 90 14.70 -12.93 6.39
C LYS A 90 14.77 -11.45 6.74
N LYS A 91 15.78 -10.73 6.24
CA LYS A 91 15.92 -9.28 6.39
C LYS A 91 14.79 -8.52 5.70
N TYR A 92 14.35 -8.97 4.52
CA TYR A 92 13.18 -8.43 3.85
C TYR A 92 11.91 -8.62 4.68
N LEU A 93 11.63 -9.83 5.17
CA LEU A 93 10.43 -10.14 5.95
C LEU A 93 10.37 -9.35 7.25
N ASN A 94 11.51 -9.24 7.95
CA ASN A 94 11.65 -8.50 9.21
C ASN A 94 11.68 -6.98 9.03
N GLU A 95 11.83 -6.47 7.79
CA GLU A 95 11.82 -5.03 7.55
C GLU A 95 10.40 -4.47 7.83
N PRO A 96 10.25 -3.56 8.81
CA PRO A 96 8.94 -3.13 9.27
C PRO A 96 8.29 -2.08 8.38
N ILE A 97 9.04 -1.35 7.57
CA ILE A 97 8.53 -0.41 6.56
C ILE A 97 9.33 -0.63 5.29
N LYS A 98 8.64 -1.00 4.22
CA LYS A 98 9.25 -1.29 2.92
C LYS A 98 8.32 -0.94 1.77
N LEU A 99 8.93 -0.59 0.65
CA LEU A 99 8.25 -0.45 -0.63
C LEU A 99 8.59 -1.66 -1.48
N ILE A 100 7.58 -2.28 -2.06
CA ILE A 100 7.71 -3.44 -2.95
C ILE A 100 7.27 -3.00 -4.34
N VAL A 101 8.12 -3.22 -5.31
CA VAL A 101 7.87 -2.89 -6.72
C VAL A 101 7.50 -4.17 -7.45
N VAL A 102 6.28 -4.24 -7.98
CA VAL A 102 5.83 -5.35 -8.81
C VAL A 102 5.74 -4.89 -10.26
N PRO A 103 6.62 -5.37 -11.16
CA PRO A 103 6.49 -5.14 -12.60
C PRO A 103 5.14 -5.69 -13.10
N ILE A 104 4.28 -4.84 -13.67
CA ILE A 104 3.05 -5.30 -14.33
C ILE A 104 3.28 -5.42 -15.84
N SER A 105 4.03 -4.49 -16.41
CA SER A 105 4.45 -4.50 -17.83
C SER A 105 5.83 -3.83 -17.98
N LYS A 106 6.35 -3.73 -19.21
CA LYS A 106 7.66 -3.09 -19.49
C LYS A 106 7.80 -1.70 -18.87
N ASP A 107 6.72 -0.92 -18.90
CA ASP A 107 6.72 0.51 -18.56
C ASP A 107 5.80 0.83 -17.38
N LYS A 108 5.27 -0.18 -16.69
CA LYS A 108 4.33 0.02 -15.59
C LYS A 108 4.66 -0.86 -14.40
N ILE A 109 4.74 -0.21 -13.24
CA ILE A 109 4.96 -0.84 -11.95
C ILE A 109 3.76 -0.64 -11.04
N PHE A 110 3.48 -1.65 -10.22
CA PHE A 110 2.61 -1.53 -9.06
C PHE A 110 3.50 -1.32 -7.83
N LEU A 111 3.36 -0.17 -7.18
CA LEU A 111 3.99 0.10 -5.90
C LEU A 111 3.09 -0.40 -4.78
N TYR A 112 3.68 -1.17 -3.86
CA TYR A 112 3.04 -1.60 -2.64
C TYR A 112 3.84 -1.16 -1.42
N TYR A 113 3.23 -0.33 -0.58
CA TYR A 113 3.83 0.10 0.68
C TYR A 113 3.38 -0.84 1.81
N LYS A 114 4.31 -1.62 2.34
CA LYS A 114 4.07 -2.54 3.46
C LYS A 114 4.66 -1.95 4.74
N HIS A 115 3.85 -1.91 5.80
CA HIS A 115 4.26 -1.43 7.10
C HIS A 115 3.76 -2.32 8.24
N ALA A 116 4.51 -2.37 9.34
CA ALA A 116 4.08 -2.99 10.59
C ALA A 116 3.15 -2.05 11.37
N ASP A 117 2.19 -2.61 12.10
CA ASP A 117 1.22 -1.85 12.90
C ASP A 117 1.87 -0.96 13.97
N SER A 118 3.05 -1.36 14.47
CA SER A 118 3.82 -0.61 15.46
C SER A 118 4.42 0.70 14.93
N PHE A 119 4.24 1.01 13.64
CA PHE A 119 4.63 2.27 13.01
C PHE A 119 3.42 3.15 12.68
N LEU A 120 2.21 2.73 13.02
CA LEU A 120 1.03 3.56 12.89
C LEU A 120 0.97 4.59 14.01
N ASN A 121 0.54 5.80 13.69
CA ASN A 121 0.29 6.84 14.68
C ASN A 121 -1.06 6.59 15.40
N ILE A 122 -1.15 5.49 16.15
CA ILE A 122 -2.38 5.00 16.80
C ILE A 122 -3.03 6.08 17.69
N ASN A 123 -2.24 7.03 18.20
CA ASN A 123 -2.73 8.12 19.04
C ASN A 123 -3.56 9.16 18.27
N SER A 124 -3.45 9.21 16.95
CA SER A 124 -4.24 10.12 16.12
C SER A 124 -5.72 9.71 16.08
N LYS A 125 -6.60 10.63 16.49
CA LYS A 125 -8.06 10.41 16.45
C LYS A 125 -8.57 10.13 15.04
N LEU A 126 -7.99 10.78 14.04
CA LEU A 126 -8.34 10.56 12.63
C LEU A 126 -8.20 9.08 12.25
N ILE A 127 -7.08 8.46 12.66
CA ILE A 127 -6.78 7.06 12.37
C ILE A 127 -7.75 6.13 13.10
N LYS A 128 -8.07 6.45 14.36
CA LYS A 128 -9.05 5.67 15.14
C LYS A 128 -10.43 5.68 14.48
N TYR A 129 -10.94 6.86 14.12
CA TYR A 129 -12.25 6.98 13.47
C TYR A 129 -12.27 6.30 12.10
N GLU A 130 -11.24 6.50 11.28
CA GLU A 130 -11.11 5.80 10.00
C GLU A 130 -11.17 4.28 10.21
N THR A 131 -10.37 3.75 11.15
CA THR A 131 -10.33 2.31 11.43
C THR A 131 -11.68 1.77 11.90
N ILE A 132 -12.40 2.51 12.76
CA ILE A 132 -13.73 2.11 13.25
C ILE A 132 -14.73 2.09 12.10
N LEU A 133 -14.78 3.15 11.29
CA LEU A 133 -15.70 3.24 10.15
C LEU A 133 -15.43 2.14 9.14
N THR A 134 -14.17 1.91 8.80
CA THR A 134 -13.78 0.88 7.84
C THR A 134 -14.09 -0.52 8.35
N LYS A 135 -13.90 -0.81 9.64
CA LYS A 135 -14.31 -2.09 10.24
C LYS A 135 -15.81 -2.33 10.15
N LYS A 136 -16.62 -1.31 10.46
CA LYS A 136 -18.08 -1.38 10.34
C LYS A 136 -18.51 -1.60 8.88
N ALA A 137 -17.97 -0.82 7.96
CA ALA A 137 -18.24 -0.93 6.53
C ALA A 137 -17.85 -2.31 5.99
N THR A 138 -16.68 -2.84 6.39
CA THR A 138 -16.22 -4.17 6.00
C THR A 138 -17.16 -5.26 6.51
N LYS A 139 -17.59 -5.19 7.78
CA LYS A 139 -18.56 -6.13 8.34
C LYS A 139 -19.87 -6.10 7.57
N PHE A 140 -20.40 -4.91 7.31
CA PHE A 140 -21.61 -4.72 6.51
C PHE A 140 -21.47 -5.29 5.10
N TRP A 141 -20.35 -5.01 4.43
CA TRP A 141 -20.06 -5.52 3.10
C TRP A 141 -19.99 -7.05 3.06
N ASN A 142 -19.25 -7.66 4.00
CA ASN A 142 -19.13 -9.11 4.10
C ASN A 142 -20.49 -9.78 4.32
N ASN A 143 -21.37 -9.15 5.10
CA ASN A 143 -22.73 -9.64 5.32
C ASN A 143 -23.57 -9.58 4.02
N MET A 144 -23.41 -8.52 3.21
CA MET A 144 -24.08 -8.42 1.92
C MET A 144 -23.57 -9.45 0.91
N GLU A 145 -22.25 -9.67 0.87
CA GLU A 145 -21.63 -10.64 -0.04
C GLU A 145 -22.06 -12.08 0.26
N LYS A 146 -22.19 -12.45 1.54
CA LYS A 146 -22.65 -13.79 1.97
C LYS A 146 -24.17 -13.97 1.90
N SER A 147 -24.93 -12.91 1.62
CA SER A 147 -26.38 -12.97 1.65
C SER A 147 -26.94 -13.74 0.46
N SER A 148 -27.85 -14.67 0.72
CA SER A 148 -28.59 -15.40 -0.32
C SER A 148 -29.66 -14.56 -1.01
N LYS A 149 -30.01 -13.36 -0.51
CA LYS A 149 -31.06 -12.53 -1.11
C LYS A 149 -30.68 -12.06 -2.53
N ASN A 150 -31.58 -12.24 -3.50
CA ASN A 150 -31.33 -11.90 -4.91
C ASN A 150 -30.96 -10.42 -5.11
N ILE A 151 -31.58 -9.52 -4.35
CA ILE A 151 -31.28 -8.09 -4.43
C ILE A 151 -29.84 -7.79 -3.98
N ASN A 152 -29.38 -8.40 -2.88
CA ASN A 152 -28.01 -8.23 -2.39
C ASN A 152 -26.99 -8.76 -3.39
N ARG A 153 -27.24 -9.92 -3.99
CA ARG A 153 -26.39 -10.48 -5.07
C ARG A 153 -26.29 -9.53 -6.28
N LYS A 154 -27.41 -8.93 -6.71
CA LYS A 154 -27.43 -7.93 -7.79
C LYS A 154 -26.66 -6.65 -7.43
N ILE A 155 -26.83 -6.15 -6.20
CA ILE A 155 -26.12 -4.96 -5.70
C ILE A 155 -24.62 -5.22 -5.65
N VAL A 156 -24.20 -6.30 -5.00
CA VAL A 156 -22.79 -6.70 -4.89
C VAL A 156 -22.17 -6.86 -6.28
N GLY A 157 -22.84 -7.54 -7.21
CA GLY A 157 -22.37 -7.69 -8.59
C GLY A 157 -22.22 -6.35 -9.33
N THR A 158 -23.18 -5.44 -9.18
CA THR A 158 -23.15 -4.12 -9.81
C THR A 158 -22.03 -3.25 -9.25
N VAL A 159 -21.90 -3.19 -7.93
CA VAL A 159 -20.82 -2.44 -7.27
C VAL A 159 -19.46 -3.04 -7.61
N ASN A 160 -19.30 -4.37 -7.58
CA ASN A 160 -18.05 -5.02 -7.99
C ASN A 160 -17.69 -4.69 -9.44
N ARG A 161 -18.67 -4.62 -10.35
CA ARG A 161 -18.44 -4.19 -11.74
C ARG A 161 -17.93 -2.75 -11.81
N LEU A 162 -18.47 -1.84 -11.00
CA LEU A 162 -18.00 -0.46 -10.91
C LEU A 162 -16.58 -0.38 -10.32
N LEU A 163 -16.33 -1.09 -9.21
CA LEU A 163 -15.02 -1.12 -8.56
C LEU A 163 -13.93 -1.71 -9.46
N ASN A 164 -14.29 -2.69 -10.29
CA ASN A 164 -13.40 -3.29 -11.28
C ASN A 164 -12.97 -2.33 -12.40
N ARG A 165 -13.75 -1.28 -12.67
CA ARG A 165 -13.43 -0.25 -13.68
C ARG A 165 -12.47 0.81 -13.16
N ILE A 166 -12.32 0.96 -11.85
CA ILE A 166 -11.38 1.92 -11.25
C ILE A 166 -9.96 1.58 -11.70
N ASN A 167 -9.19 2.58 -12.15
CA ASN A 167 -7.81 2.38 -12.59
C ASN A 167 -6.98 1.69 -11.50
N TRP A 168 -6.19 0.68 -11.88
CA TRP A 168 -5.36 -0.07 -10.95
C TRP A 168 -4.29 0.81 -10.27
N THR A 169 -3.80 1.87 -10.92
CA THR A 169 -2.80 2.80 -10.35
C THR A 169 -3.29 3.50 -9.09
N GLU A 170 -4.60 3.76 -9.00
CA GLU A 170 -5.23 4.29 -7.78
C GLU A 170 -5.05 3.33 -6.60
N ASN A 171 -5.18 2.01 -6.83
CA ASN A 171 -5.00 1.01 -5.77
C ASN A 171 -3.55 0.97 -5.29
N SER A 172 -2.59 1.18 -6.20
CA SER A 172 -1.17 1.30 -5.82
C SER A 172 -0.94 2.52 -4.92
N LEU A 173 -1.48 3.69 -5.29
CA LEU A 173 -1.38 4.91 -4.48
C LEU A 173 -2.09 4.80 -3.12
N ILE A 174 -3.25 4.13 -3.06
CA ILE A 174 -3.99 3.91 -1.80
C ILE A 174 -3.17 3.11 -0.79
N THR A 175 -2.28 2.22 -1.25
CA THR A 175 -1.42 1.44 -0.33
C THR A 175 -0.44 2.31 0.43
N ILE A 176 -0.08 3.48 -0.13
CA ILE A 176 0.84 4.42 0.50
C ILE A 176 0.05 5.24 1.56
N PRO A 177 0.38 5.10 2.85
CA PRO A 177 -0.32 5.85 3.89
C PRO A 177 0.02 7.34 3.79
N SER A 178 -0.78 8.22 4.42
CA SER A 178 -0.40 9.62 4.53
C SER A 178 0.82 9.79 5.45
N GLU A 179 1.61 10.84 5.24
CA GLU A 179 2.82 11.09 6.05
C GLU A 179 2.51 11.28 7.54
N SER A 180 1.33 11.77 7.89
CA SER A 180 0.84 11.90 9.27
C SER A 180 0.38 10.57 9.90
N TYR A 181 0.13 9.56 9.07
CA TYR A 181 -0.39 8.25 9.48
C TYR A 181 0.73 7.32 9.95
N ILE A 182 1.92 7.48 9.39
CA ILE A 182 3.10 6.67 9.69
C ILE A 182 4.10 7.43 10.56
N LEU A 183 4.69 6.75 11.53
CA LEU A 183 5.78 7.25 12.35
C LEU A 183 7.08 7.26 11.54
N LYS A 184 7.85 8.34 11.67
CA LYS A 184 9.16 8.48 11.04
C LYS A 184 10.22 7.76 11.86
N ARG A 185 11.13 7.07 11.17
CA ARG A 185 12.33 6.46 11.76
C ARG A 185 13.47 7.44 11.68
N VAL A 186 14.03 7.79 12.83
CA VAL A 186 15.23 8.64 12.92
C VAL A 186 16.29 7.90 13.68
N SER A 187 17.49 7.83 13.12
CA SER A 187 18.69 7.43 13.84
C SER A 187 19.28 8.68 14.49
N SER A 188 19.21 8.75 15.81
CA SER A 188 20.08 9.61 16.63
C SER A 188 21.26 8.76 17.10
N THR A 189 22.42 9.36 17.39
CA THR A 189 23.78 8.76 17.50
C THR A 189 23.88 7.41 18.24
N GLU A 190 22.91 7.07 19.11
CA GLU A 190 22.92 5.81 19.87
C GLU A 190 21.59 5.04 19.85
N ASN A 191 20.48 5.60 19.32
CA ASN A 191 19.16 4.95 19.37
C ASN A 191 18.27 5.25 18.15
N ASN A 192 17.59 4.21 17.65
CA ASN A 192 16.54 4.34 16.64
C ASN A 192 15.23 4.79 17.31
N MET A 193 14.80 6.02 17.01
CA MET A 193 13.56 6.58 17.55
C MET A 193 12.42 6.56 16.53
N LYS A 194 11.19 6.38 17.02
CA LYS A 194 9.96 6.53 16.24
C LYS A 194 9.32 7.85 16.63
N ILE A 195 9.25 8.80 15.71
CA ILE A 195 8.71 10.13 15.99
C ILE A 195 7.56 10.48 15.05
N THR A 196 6.66 11.33 15.51
CA THR A 196 5.58 11.83 14.66
C THR A 196 6.10 12.84 13.63
N LEU A 197 5.33 13.09 12.57
CA LEU A 197 5.68 14.13 11.59
C LEU A 197 5.85 15.52 12.25
N GLN A 198 4.95 15.88 13.17
CA GLN A 198 4.98 17.17 13.85
C GLN A 198 6.23 17.31 14.73
N GLU A 199 6.54 16.25 15.47
CA GLU A 199 7.74 16.18 16.29
C GLU A 199 9.01 16.27 15.45
N TYR A 200 9.07 15.56 14.32
CA TYR A 200 10.18 15.69 13.37
C TYR A 200 10.34 17.13 12.86
N LEU A 201 9.25 17.79 12.45
CA LEU A 201 9.31 19.17 11.97
C LEU A 201 9.73 20.15 13.07
N ARG A 202 9.27 19.94 14.31
CA ARG A 202 9.68 20.73 15.48
C ARG A 202 11.18 20.60 15.73
N LEU A 203 11.68 19.37 15.77
CA LEU A 203 13.09 19.08 16.00
C LEU A 203 13.96 19.65 14.87
N LYS A 204 13.58 19.45 13.60
CA LYS A 204 14.30 20.01 12.44
C LYS A 204 14.39 21.55 12.50
N LYS A 205 13.27 22.22 12.84
CA LYS A 205 13.24 23.68 12.98
C LYS A 205 14.16 24.15 14.10
N GLN A 206 14.15 23.47 15.24
CA GLN A 206 15.02 23.77 16.39
C GLN A 206 16.50 23.63 16.03
N SER A 207 16.88 22.58 15.29
CA SER A 207 18.25 22.40 14.81
C SER A 207 18.71 23.47 13.81
N THR A 208 17.79 24.12 13.09
CA THR A 208 18.11 25.16 12.11
C THR A 208 18.26 26.55 12.76
N SER A 209 17.71 26.75 13.97
CA SER A 209 17.73 28.04 14.68
C SER A 209 18.86 28.17 15.71
N ALA A 210 19.52 27.09 16.10
CA ALA A 210 20.65 27.13 17.03
C ALA A 210 21.97 27.08 16.25
N ASN A 211 22.73 28.18 16.23
CA ASN A 211 24.15 28.21 15.84
C ASN A 211 25.00 27.42 16.87
N VAL A 212 24.78 26.12 17.02
CA VAL A 212 25.47 25.28 18.00
C VAL A 212 26.04 24.06 17.28
N ALA A 213 27.36 24.10 17.11
CA ALA A 213 28.21 23.15 16.40
C ALA A 213 28.29 21.73 17.02
N THR A 214 27.38 21.36 17.91
CA THR A 214 27.33 20.06 18.59
C THR A 214 25.94 19.41 18.59
N THR A 215 25.07 19.77 17.64
CA THR A 215 23.75 19.15 17.53
C THR A 215 23.80 17.93 16.60
N THR A 216 23.69 16.75 17.18
CA THR A 216 23.43 15.47 16.51
C THR A 216 22.47 15.62 15.32
N GLU A 217 22.97 15.44 14.10
CA GLU A 217 22.19 15.54 12.87
C GLU A 217 21.09 14.46 12.86
N LEU A 218 19.82 14.86 12.96
CA LEU A 218 18.68 13.93 12.93
C LEU A 218 18.53 13.33 11.53
N LYS A 219 19.15 12.17 11.32
CA LYS A 219 19.12 11.44 10.04
C LYS A 219 17.91 10.51 9.99
N LEU A 220 17.06 10.75 9.00
CA LEU A 220 15.92 9.89 8.72
C LEU A 220 16.38 8.60 8.06
N ASN A 221 15.81 7.48 8.50
CA ASN A 221 16.21 6.18 7.96
C ASN A 221 15.58 6.00 6.57
N PRO A 222 16.37 5.65 5.55
CA PRO A 222 15.86 5.47 4.20
C PRO A 222 14.84 4.32 4.15
N ILE A 223 13.85 4.46 3.27
CA ILE A 223 12.88 3.39 2.99
C ILE A 223 13.52 2.46 1.98
N LYS A 224 13.56 1.16 2.31
CA LYS A 224 14.06 0.13 1.40
C LYS A 224 13.02 -0.15 0.32
N VAL A 225 13.47 -0.12 -0.93
CA VAL A 225 12.66 -0.42 -2.11
C VAL A 225 13.14 -1.75 -2.67
N TYR A 226 12.31 -2.78 -2.54
CA TYR A 226 12.58 -4.11 -3.04
C TYR A 226 12.01 -4.25 -4.45
N TYR A 227 12.85 -4.65 -5.40
CA TYR A 227 12.52 -4.74 -6.81
C TYR A 227 13.28 -5.91 -7.46
N PRO A 228 12.80 -6.43 -8.60
CA PRO A 228 13.53 -7.45 -9.34
C PRO A 228 14.53 -6.79 -10.30
N GLY A 229 15.81 -6.78 -9.93
CA GLY A 229 16.89 -6.21 -10.72
C GLY A 229 17.11 -6.88 -12.08
N SER A 230 16.61 -8.11 -12.26
CA SER A 230 16.61 -8.81 -13.56
C SER A 230 15.77 -8.08 -14.62
N LEU A 231 14.69 -7.39 -14.22
CA LEU A 231 13.76 -6.73 -15.14
C LEU A 231 13.84 -5.20 -15.13
N ILE A 232 13.88 -4.58 -13.95
CA ILE A 232 13.71 -3.14 -13.79
C ILE A 232 14.95 -2.52 -13.13
N THR A 233 15.33 -1.33 -13.59
CA THR A 233 16.44 -0.57 -12.99
C THR A 233 15.93 0.48 -11.99
N PRO A 234 16.74 0.88 -10.99
CA PRO A 234 16.38 1.96 -10.07
C PRO A 234 15.98 3.26 -10.76
N LYS A 235 16.66 3.61 -11.87
CA LYS A 235 16.35 4.80 -12.67
C LYS A 235 14.92 4.76 -13.22
N GLN A 236 14.50 3.60 -13.74
CA GLN A 236 13.14 3.38 -14.23
C GLN A 236 12.12 3.49 -13.09
N ILE A 237 12.40 2.91 -11.92
CA ILE A 237 11.51 2.98 -10.75
C ILE A 237 11.30 4.44 -10.31
N VAL A 238 12.37 5.24 -10.25
CA VAL A 238 12.26 6.67 -9.89
C VAL A 238 11.43 7.43 -10.92
N LYS A 239 11.62 7.15 -12.21
CA LYS A 239 10.81 7.74 -13.29
C LYS A 239 9.33 7.38 -13.11
N ASP A 240 9.01 6.11 -12.93
CA ASP A 240 7.63 5.64 -12.78
C ASP A 240 6.97 6.17 -11.50
N CYS A 241 7.71 6.25 -10.38
CA CYS A 241 7.25 6.89 -9.16
C CYS A 241 6.91 8.37 -9.42
N ASN A 242 7.76 9.07 -10.18
CA ASN A 242 7.55 10.47 -10.53
C ASN A 242 6.31 10.71 -11.38
N GLU A 243 6.07 9.87 -12.37
CA GLU A 243 4.85 9.91 -13.17
C GLU A 243 3.62 9.61 -12.29
N LEU A 244 3.69 8.54 -11.49
CA LEU A 244 2.59 8.09 -10.65
C LEU A 244 2.13 9.15 -9.65
N TRP A 245 3.04 9.82 -8.94
CA TRP A 245 2.63 10.88 -8.01
C TRP A 245 2.15 12.15 -8.71
N LYS A 246 2.74 12.52 -9.86
CA LYS A 246 2.31 13.72 -10.63
C LYS A 246 0.88 13.56 -11.12
N ASP A 247 0.60 12.43 -11.76
CA ASP A 247 -0.72 12.12 -12.30
C ASP A 247 -1.73 11.92 -11.17
N GLY A 248 -1.33 11.22 -10.10
CA GLY A 248 -2.15 10.99 -8.92
C GLY A 248 -2.63 12.30 -8.26
N LEU A 249 -1.73 13.26 -8.06
CA LEU A 249 -2.09 14.55 -7.45
C LEU A 249 -3.11 15.32 -8.31
N LYS A 250 -2.86 15.43 -9.61
CA LYS A 250 -3.74 16.16 -10.54
C LYS A 250 -5.10 15.48 -10.67
N GLN A 251 -5.11 14.18 -10.92
CA GLN A 251 -6.33 13.43 -11.21
C GLN A 251 -7.22 13.30 -9.96
N HIS A 252 -6.66 12.88 -8.83
CA HIS A 252 -7.46 12.62 -7.64
C HIS A 252 -7.98 13.92 -7.01
N GLN A 253 -7.24 15.03 -7.11
CA GLN A 253 -7.76 16.34 -6.69
C GLN A 253 -9.01 16.75 -7.49
N LYS A 254 -8.99 16.58 -8.81
CA LYS A 254 -10.17 16.84 -9.66
C LYS A 254 -11.33 15.94 -9.25
N ASN A 255 -11.08 14.64 -9.09
CA ASN A 255 -12.12 13.67 -8.75
C ASN A 255 -12.75 13.91 -7.37
N ILE A 256 -11.96 14.33 -6.37
CA ILE A 256 -12.47 14.70 -5.04
C ILE A 256 -13.49 15.83 -5.18
N ILE A 257 -13.15 16.89 -5.90
CA ILE A 257 -14.03 18.04 -6.13
C ILE A 257 -15.28 17.60 -6.89
N THR A 258 -15.14 16.79 -7.93
CA THR A 258 -16.28 16.25 -8.67
C THR A 258 -17.20 15.44 -7.75
N CYS A 259 -16.67 14.53 -6.94
CA CYS A 259 -17.48 13.74 -6.01
C CYS A 259 -18.21 14.62 -4.99
N LEU A 260 -17.55 15.66 -4.45
CA LEU A 260 -18.17 16.60 -3.51
C LEU A 260 -19.33 17.38 -4.12
N ILE A 261 -19.23 17.77 -5.39
CA ILE A 261 -20.30 18.47 -6.11
C ILE A 261 -21.44 17.52 -6.48
N THR A 262 -21.12 16.29 -6.88
CA THR A 262 -22.12 15.29 -7.29
C THR A 262 -22.83 14.65 -6.10
N LEU A 263 -22.22 14.59 -4.91
CA LEU A 263 -22.79 13.92 -3.75
C LEU A 263 -24.17 14.49 -3.32
N PRO A 264 -24.36 15.83 -3.21
CA PRO A 264 -25.67 16.43 -2.92
C PRO A 264 -26.78 16.01 -3.88
N LEU A 265 -26.44 15.78 -5.16
CA LEU A 265 -27.41 15.35 -6.18
C LEU A 265 -27.98 13.96 -5.87
N THR A 266 -27.26 13.14 -5.10
CA THR A 266 -27.73 11.81 -4.68
C THR A 266 -28.49 11.82 -3.36
N LEU A 267 -28.59 12.95 -2.66
CA LEU A 267 -29.32 13.03 -1.39
C LEU A 267 -30.85 12.81 -1.52
N PRO A 268 -31.55 13.27 -2.58
CA PRO A 268 -32.97 12.99 -2.74
C PRO A 268 -33.29 11.48 -2.75
N LEU A 269 -32.39 10.66 -3.32
CA LEU A 269 -32.51 9.20 -3.33
C LEU A 269 -32.36 8.58 -1.94
N ALA A 270 -31.72 9.27 -0.98
CA ALA A 270 -31.59 8.80 0.40
C ALA A 270 -32.89 8.90 1.20
N ILE A 271 -33.85 9.71 0.75
CA ILE A 271 -35.13 9.94 1.44
C ILE A 271 -36.10 8.75 1.22
N LEU A 272 -35.91 7.97 0.14
CA LEU A 272 -36.79 6.84 -0.18
C LEU A 272 -36.45 5.60 0.66
N PRO A 273 -37.40 5.05 1.45
CA PRO A 273 -37.14 3.94 2.38
C PRO A 273 -37.01 2.55 1.72
N ILE A 274 -37.31 2.43 0.42
CA ILE A 274 -37.47 1.12 -0.26
C ILE A 274 -36.13 0.59 -0.82
N ILE A 275 -35.17 1.46 -1.16
CA ILE A 275 -33.93 1.08 -1.85
C ILE A 275 -32.73 1.75 -1.17
N PRO A 276 -31.65 1.03 -0.83
CA PRO A 276 -30.44 1.67 -0.33
C PRO A 276 -29.88 2.63 -1.39
N ASN A 277 -29.45 3.83 -0.98
CA ASN A 277 -28.85 4.84 -1.88
C ASN A 277 -27.46 4.40 -2.39
N ILE A 278 -27.43 3.39 -3.26
CA ILE A 278 -26.22 2.82 -3.86
C ILE A 278 -25.40 3.92 -4.59
N PRO A 279 -26.00 4.84 -5.37
CA PRO A 279 -25.26 5.94 -5.98
C PRO A 279 -24.52 6.80 -4.96
N GLY A 280 -25.20 7.21 -3.88
CA GLY A 280 -24.59 8.00 -2.80
C GLY A 280 -23.49 7.26 -2.06
N PHE A 281 -23.71 5.99 -1.68
CA PHE A 281 -22.68 5.16 -1.05
C PHE A 281 -21.47 4.96 -1.95
N TYR A 282 -21.69 4.72 -3.24
CA TYR A 282 -20.61 4.62 -4.22
C TYR A 282 -19.82 5.92 -4.32
N LEU A 283 -20.49 7.08 -4.43
CA LEU A 283 -19.81 8.38 -4.48
C LEU A 283 -19.02 8.69 -3.21
N LEU A 284 -19.54 8.37 -2.02
CA LEU A 284 -18.81 8.50 -0.75
C LEU A 284 -17.57 7.61 -0.74
N TYR A 285 -17.71 6.35 -1.15
CA TYR A 285 -16.58 5.43 -1.25
C TYR A 285 -15.54 5.92 -2.27
N ARG A 286 -15.98 6.44 -3.43
CA ARG A 286 -15.10 7.04 -4.45
C ARG A 286 -14.41 8.29 -3.91
N LEU A 287 -15.11 9.15 -3.18
CA LEU A 287 -14.52 10.31 -2.52
C LEU A 287 -13.40 9.86 -1.56
N TYR A 288 -13.68 8.89 -0.70
CA TYR A 288 -12.70 8.31 0.21
C TYR A 288 -11.47 7.76 -0.52
N CYS A 289 -11.66 6.94 -1.55
CA CYS A 289 -10.57 6.37 -2.33
C CYS A 289 -9.70 7.44 -3.01
N ASN A 290 -10.32 8.46 -3.61
CA ASN A 290 -9.57 9.56 -4.21
C ASN A 290 -8.81 10.38 -3.16
N VAL A 291 -9.38 10.61 -1.97
CA VAL A 291 -8.66 11.26 -0.86
C VAL A 291 -7.45 10.43 -0.43
N LYS A 292 -7.61 9.11 -0.24
CA LYS A 292 -6.50 8.21 0.13
C LYS A 292 -5.42 8.19 -0.95
N ALA A 293 -5.78 8.03 -2.22
CA ALA A 293 -4.84 8.04 -3.32
C ALA A 293 -4.11 9.39 -3.46
N TYR A 294 -4.81 10.51 -3.25
CA TYR A 294 -4.20 11.85 -3.23
C TYR A 294 -3.18 12.00 -2.10
N LEU A 295 -3.51 11.56 -0.89
CA LEU A 295 -2.59 11.59 0.25
C LEU A 295 -1.39 10.66 0.04
N GLY A 296 -1.61 9.48 -0.53
CA GLY A 296 -0.56 8.55 -0.92
C GLY A 296 0.37 9.13 -1.98
N ALA A 297 -0.18 9.79 -3.02
CA ALA A 297 0.61 10.49 -4.03
C ALA A 297 1.42 11.66 -3.44
N LYS A 298 0.83 12.42 -2.51
CA LYS A 298 1.53 13.49 -1.79
C LYS A 298 2.71 12.93 -0.98
N HIS A 299 2.51 11.81 -0.28
CA HIS A 299 3.58 11.15 0.47
C HIS A 299 4.64 10.55 -0.46
N LEU A 300 4.23 9.96 -1.59
CA LEU A 300 5.17 9.47 -2.60
C LEU A 300 6.05 10.59 -3.14
N LYS A 301 5.48 11.76 -3.43
CA LYS A 301 6.22 12.96 -3.82
C LYS A 301 7.24 13.35 -2.76
N THR A 302 6.89 13.34 -1.47
CA THR A 302 7.85 13.70 -0.41
C THR A 302 8.95 12.67 -0.24
N MET A 303 8.68 11.37 -0.47
CA MET A 303 9.68 10.30 -0.46
C MET A 303 10.61 10.31 -1.69
N CYS A 304 10.11 10.77 -2.85
CA CYS A 304 10.92 10.89 -4.08
C CYS A 304 11.81 12.14 -4.07
N ASN A 305 11.43 13.19 -3.34
CA ASN A 305 12.15 14.46 -3.31
C ASN A 305 13.31 14.44 -2.30
N GLU A 306 14.54 14.43 -2.81
CA GLU A 306 15.77 14.29 -2.02
C GLU A 306 15.98 15.39 -0.97
N GLN A 307 15.42 16.59 -1.17
CA GLN A 307 15.61 17.76 -0.30
C GLN A 307 15.01 17.61 1.11
N ASN A 308 14.12 16.64 1.32
CA ASN A 308 13.41 16.45 2.60
C ASN A 308 13.97 15.30 3.47
N GLY A 309 15.12 14.72 3.10
CA GLY A 309 15.83 13.76 3.96
C GLY A 309 15.37 12.31 3.89
N PHE A 310 14.61 11.90 2.87
CA PHE A 310 14.39 10.47 2.60
C PHE A 310 14.86 10.13 1.19
N ARG A 311 15.85 9.24 1.08
CA ARG A 311 16.29 8.68 -0.20
C ARG A 311 15.99 7.19 -0.20
N PHE A 312 15.32 6.71 -1.24
CA PHE A 312 15.06 5.28 -1.41
C PHE A 312 16.37 4.50 -1.39
N LYS A 313 16.42 3.42 -0.60
CA LYS A 313 17.50 2.44 -0.68
C LYS A 313 17.01 1.28 -1.53
N PHE A 314 17.42 1.27 -2.79
CA PHE A 314 17.11 0.19 -3.72
C PHE A 314 17.85 -1.09 -3.31
N VAL A 315 17.10 -2.18 -3.16
CA VAL A 315 17.62 -3.50 -2.82
C VAL A 315 17.06 -4.50 -3.82
N ASP A 316 17.95 -5.09 -4.61
CA ASP A 316 17.62 -6.22 -5.47
C ASP A 316 17.61 -7.49 -4.62
N LEU A 317 16.47 -8.18 -4.59
CA LEU A 317 16.31 -9.44 -3.87
C LEU A 317 16.49 -10.57 -4.88
N LYS A 318 17.58 -11.34 -4.75
CA LYS A 318 17.96 -12.34 -5.76
C LYS A 318 16.86 -13.38 -5.99
N GLU A 319 16.20 -13.81 -4.91
CA GLU A 319 15.09 -14.75 -4.94
C GLU A 319 13.88 -14.17 -5.69
N TYR A 320 13.66 -12.86 -5.59
CA TYR A 320 12.60 -12.19 -6.34
C TYR A 320 12.95 -12.07 -7.81
N SER A 321 14.20 -11.71 -8.12
CA SER A 321 14.72 -11.65 -9.49
C SER A 321 14.75 -13.02 -10.17
N ALA A 322 15.00 -14.10 -9.42
CA ALA A 322 15.04 -15.47 -9.91
C ALA A 322 13.70 -15.93 -10.50
N ILE A 323 12.57 -15.50 -9.91
CA ILE A 323 11.21 -15.85 -10.39
C ILE A 323 11.05 -15.48 -11.88
N PHE A 324 11.62 -14.34 -12.30
CA PHE A 324 11.52 -13.86 -13.67
C PHE A 324 12.54 -14.49 -14.63
N ASN A 325 13.64 -15.04 -14.10
CA ASN A 325 14.65 -15.72 -14.89
C ASN A 325 14.23 -17.16 -15.22
N GLU A 326 13.52 -17.82 -14.29
CA GLU A 326 12.96 -19.17 -14.47
C GLU A 326 11.83 -19.20 -15.51
N SER A 327 11.07 -18.11 -15.62
CA SER A 327 10.01 -17.97 -16.60
C SER A 327 10.56 -17.59 -17.98
N GLU A 328 10.64 -18.56 -18.88
CA GLU A 328 11.15 -18.41 -20.25
C GLU A 328 10.45 -17.27 -21.03
N HIS A 329 9.15 -17.06 -20.77
CA HIS A 329 8.33 -16.01 -21.38
C HIS A 329 8.56 -14.59 -20.83
N LEU A 330 9.18 -14.43 -19.65
CA LEU A 330 9.35 -13.14 -18.97
C LEU A 330 10.81 -12.65 -18.92
N GLN A 331 11.73 -13.29 -19.65
CA GLN A 331 13.09 -12.78 -19.80
C GLN A 331 13.08 -11.32 -20.30
N LYS A 332 14.06 -10.51 -19.87
CA LYS A 332 14.12 -9.05 -20.08
C LYS A 332 13.83 -8.57 -21.51
N LYS A 333 14.16 -9.38 -22.53
CA LYS A 333 13.89 -9.09 -23.95
C LYS A 333 12.39 -9.21 -24.29
N ASN A 334 11.68 -10.15 -23.67
CA ASN A 334 10.32 -10.57 -24.01
C ASN A 334 9.25 -10.22 -22.96
N PHE A 335 9.61 -9.75 -21.76
CA PHE A 335 8.63 -9.39 -20.71
C PHE A 335 7.60 -8.38 -21.22
N LYS A 336 6.41 -8.82 -21.63
CA LYS A 336 5.37 -7.92 -22.13
C LYS A 336 4.37 -7.58 -21.03
N LEU A 337 3.96 -8.57 -20.24
CA LEU A 337 2.94 -8.47 -19.21
C LEU A 337 3.24 -9.55 -18.16
N LEU A 338 3.01 -9.24 -16.89
CA LEU A 338 3.05 -10.22 -15.81
C LEU A 338 1.93 -11.26 -15.99
N ASP A 339 2.28 -12.55 -15.91
CA ASP A 339 1.32 -13.65 -15.98
C ASP A 339 0.78 -14.03 -14.58
N GLU A 340 -0.28 -14.84 -14.55
CA GLU A 340 -0.95 -15.23 -13.30
C GLU A 340 -0.13 -16.23 -12.48
N GLU A 341 0.68 -17.07 -13.12
CA GLU A 341 1.52 -18.07 -12.46
C GLU A 341 2.69 -17.41 -11.71
N THR A 342 3.42 -16.52 -12.40
CA THR A 342 4.51 -15.73 -11.80
C THR A 342 3.93 -14.83 -10.71
N LEU A 343 2.74 -14.24 -10.91
CA LEU A 343 2.06 -13.51 -9.84
C LEU A 343 1.85 -14.38 -8.59
N ALA A 344 1.39 -15.63 -8.74
CA ALA A 344 1.21 -16.54 -7.61
C ALA A 344 2.53 -16.81 -6.88
N ARG A 345 3.62 -17.05 -7.63
CA ARG A 345 4.97 -17.24 -7.06
C ARG A 345 5.47 -15.98 -6.33
N ILE A 346 5.28 -14.79 -6.89
CA ILE A 346 5.66 -13.51 -6.27
C ILE A 346 4.92 -13.31 -4.95
N VAL A 347 3.60 -13.49 -4.99
CA VAL A 347 2.73 -13.27 -3.83
C VAL A 347 3.04 -14.24 -2.69
N ASP A 348 3.38 -15.48 -3.02
CA ASP A 348 3.81 -16.50 -2.06
C ASP A 348 5.20 -16.17 -1.48
N LYS A 349 6.22 -16.00 -2.33
CA LYS A 349 7.61 -15.75 -1.91
C LYS A 349 7.80 -14.45 -1.14
N LEU A 350 7.06 -13.39 -1.49
CA LEU A 350 7.14 -12.10 -0.81
C LEU A 350 6.19 -11.97 0.38
N GLU A 351 5.36 -12.99 0.64
CA GLU A 351 4.32 -13.01 1.68
C GLU A 351 3.39 -11.78 1.60
N VAL A 352 2.82 -11.51 0.42
CA VAL A 352 1.96 -10.35 0.15
C VAL A 352 0.59 -10.74 -0.41
N GLN A 353 -0.04 -11.75 0.20
CA GLN A 353 -1.35 -12.29 -0.21
C GLN A 353 -2.45 -11.22 -0.23
N GLU A 354 -2.33 -10.20 0.62
CA GLU A 354 -3.25 -9.07 0.75
C GLU A 354 -3.44 -8.28 -0.55
N ILE A 355 -2.42 -8.18 -1.41
CA ILE A 355 -2.49 -7.41 -2.67
C ILE A 355 -2.80 -8.23 -3.92
N LYS A 356 -2.99 -9.56 -3.78
CA LYS A 356 -3.20 -10.45 -4.93
C LYS A 356 -4.35 -10.01 -5.83
N GLY A 357 -5.45 -9.56 -5.22
CA GLY A 357 -6.63 -9.09 -5.96
C GLY A 357 -6.35 -7.85 -6.79
N GLN A 358 -5.61 -6.88 -6.22
CA GLN A 358 -5.23 -5.63 -6.88
C GLN A 358 -4.24 -5.88 -8.02
N LEU A 359 -3.27 -6.79 -7.82
CA LEU A 359 -2.32 -7.17 -8.85
C LEU A 359 -3.01 -7.91 -10.01
N THR A 360 -3.91 -8.85 -9.72
CA THR A 360 -4.71 -9.55 -10.74
C THR A 360 -5.54 -8.56 -11.55
N LYS A 361 -6.15 -7.58 -10.86
CA LYS A 361 -6.89 -6.49 -11.52
C LYS A 361 -5.98 -5.65 -12.42
N ALA A 362 -4.76 -5.33 -11.98
CA ALA A 362 -3.78 -4.59 -12.77
C ALA A 362 -3.41 -5.34 -14.04
N ILE A 363 -3.06 -6.63 -13.93
CA ILE A 363 -2.75 -7.50 -15.07
C ILE A 363 -3.91 -7.52 -16.07
N ARG A 364 -5.14 -7.73 -15.60
CA ARG A 364 -6.33 -7.78 -16.45
C ARG A 364 -6.58 -6.45 -17.18
N GLN A 365 -6.45 -5.31 -16.49
CA GLN A 365 -6.64 -4.00 -17.11
C GLN A 365 -5.56 -3.73 -18.17
N GLU A 366 -4.29 -4.03 -17.87
CA GLU A 366 -3.18 -3.87 -18.83
C GLU A 366 -3.31 -4.82 -20.03
N LYS A 367 -3.83 -6.04 -19.83
CA LYS A 367 -4.13 -6.97 -20.92
C LYS A 367 -5.16 -6.39 -21.88
N SER A 368 -6.30 -5.91 -21.36
CA SER A 368 -7.37 -5.31 -22.17
C SER A 368 -6.92 -4.06 -22.91
N LEU A 369 -6.09 -3.20 -22.30
CA LEU A 369 -5.53 -2.03 -22.97
C LEU A 369 -4.65 -2.39 -24.17
N LYS A 370 -3.86 -3.47 -24.08
CA LYS A 370 -3.01 -3.94 -25.18
C LYS A 370 -3.81 -4.55 -26.34
N GLU A 371 -4.85 -5.30 -26.02
CA GLU A 371 -5.76 -5.88 -27.02
C GLU A 371 -6.45 -4.77 -27.82
N ASN A 372 -7.04 -3.79 -27.13
CA ASN A 372 -7.71 -2.64 -27.73
C ASN A 372 -6.76 -1.81 -28.64
N ASN A 373 -5.51 -1.59 -28.21
CA ASN A 373 -4.50 -0.88 -28.98
C ASN A 373 -4.05 -1.64 -30.24
N THR A 374 -4.07 -2.98 -30.19
CA THR A 374 -3.70 -3.82 -31.33
C THR A 374 -4.80 -3.81 -32.40
N GLU A 375 -6.07 -3.85 -31.97
CA GLU A 375 -7.22 -3.76 -32.87
C GLU A 375 -7.34 -2.39 -33.54
N THR A 376 -7.11 -1.29 -32.81
CA THR A 376 -7.12 0.05 -33.40
C THR A 376 -6.01 0.25 -34.43
N LYS A 377 -4.83 -0.35 -34.23
CA LYS A 377 -3.77 -0.35 -35.25
C LYS A 377 -4.19 -1.12 -36.50
N LYS A 378 -4.73 -2.33 -36.35
CA LYS A 378 -5.24 -3.14 -37.49
C LYS A 378 -6.33 -2.42 -38.30
N LYS A 379 -7.22 -1.68 -37.62
CA LYS A 379 -8.28 -0.88 -38.28
C LYS A 379 -7.78 0.38 -39.00
N LYS A 380 -6.58 0.86 -38.70
CA LYS A 380 -5.94 2.01 -39.39
C LYS A 380 -5.04 1.59 -40.55
N THR A 381 -4.74 0.30 -40.67
CA THR A 381 -3.86 -0.24 -41.73
C THR A 381 -4.64 -0.99 -42.82
N LYS A 382 -5.95 -1.13 -42.62
CA LYS A 382 -6.95 -1.44 -43.64
C LYS A 382 -7.68 -0.15 -43.96
#